data_AF-A0A4V4HLG1-F1
#
_entry.id   AF-A0A4V4HLG1-F1
#
_cell.length_a   1.000
_cell.length_b   1.000
_cell.length_c   1.000
_cell.angle_alpha   90.00
_cell.angle_beta   90.00
_cell.angle_gamma   90.00
#
_symmetry.space_group_name_H-M   'P 1'
#
loop_
_entity.id
_entity.type
_entity.pdbx_description
1 polymer ?
#
loop_
_entity_poly.entity_id
_entity_poly.type
_entity_poly.pdbx_seq_one_letter_code
_entity_poly.pdbx_strand_id
1 'polypeptide(L)'
;MSILVPVFGILVVTSEWSQRNALTTFTLEPHRLRVMGAKLVAVSALAVATILLAFVLGALTNLLCAAVTGNPLVWELDGSQLLWTVIAQLAFFAMGYALACLLLNTPGAIALFYVVALVLPLVVWGPLYFIFDWAKDVLPWIDINTALTPLMAGTDFAGDAVVVETINYLQAGWTIVLWVGIPVTLGLWRISRAEVK
;
A
#
# COMPACT_ATOMS: atom_id res chain seq x y z
N MET A 1 -5.49 6.55 5.30
CA MET A 1 -4.97 5.27 4.75
C MET A 1 -5.91 4.13 5.14
N SER A 2 -6.31 3.30 4.18
CA SER A 2 -7.12 2.12 4.46
C SER A 2 -6.28 1.07 5.19
N ILE A 3 -6.72 0.71 6.40
CA ILE A 3 -6.07 -0.28 7.27
C ILE A 3 -6.41 -1.71 6.81
N LEU A 4 -7.63 -1.93 6.30
CA LEU A 4 -8.17 -3.27 6.05
C LEU A 4 -7.93 -3.79 4.64
N VAL A 5 -7.91 -2.92 3.63
CA VAL A 5 -7.79 -3.35 2.21
C VAL A 5 -6.51 -4.16 1.93
N PRO A 6 -5.32 -3.77 2.45
CA PRO A 6 -4.11 -4.58 2.30
C PRO A 6 -4.21 -5.99 2.92
N VAL A 7 -5.00 -6.16 3.98
CA VAL A 7 -5.22 -7.47 4.62
C VAL A 7 -5.94 -8.43 3.69
N PHE A 8 -6.88 -7.95 2.87
CA PHE A 8 -7.51 -8.78 1.83
C PHE A 8 -6.49 -9.24 0.78
N GLY A 9 -5.56 -8.35 0.38
CA GLY A 9 -4.43 -8.70 -0.49
C GLY A 9 -3.57 -9.82 0.09
N ILE A 10 -3.37 -9.79 1.41
CA ILE A 10 -2.65 -10.86 2.12
C ILE A 10 -3.42 -12.17 2.10
N LEU A 11 -4.69 -12.14 2.53
CA LEU A 11 -5.52 -13.33 2.70
C LEU A 11 -5.75 -14.09 1.39
N VAL A 12 -5.92 -13.39 0.26
CA VAL A 12 -6.12 -14.01 -1.06
C VAL A 12 -4.94 -14.90 -1.46
N VAL A 13 -3.73 -14.55 -1.03
CA VAL A 13 -2.55 -15.39 -1.27
C VAL A 13 -2.45 -16.45 -0.19
N THR A 14 -2.38 -16.08 1.08
CA THR A 14 -1.97 -17.00 2.15
C THR A 14 -3.02 -18.02 2.58
N SER A 15 -4.32 -17.75 2.37
CA SER A 15 -5.40 -18.66 2.78
C SER A 15 -5.31 -20.05 2.11
N GLU A 16 -5.01 -20.10 0.82
CA GLU A 16 -4.88 -21.37 0.08
C GLU A 16 -3.70 -22.21 0.56
N TRP A 17 -2.59 -21.57 0.94
CA TRP A 17 -1.41 -22.24 1.48
C TRP A 17 -1.64 -22.73 2.90
N SER A 18 -2.41 -21.99 3.70
CA SER A 18 -2.75 -22.39 5.06
C SER A 18 -3.77 -23.53 5.12
N GLN A 19 -4.60 -23.71 4.09
CA GLN A 19 -5.74 -24.65 4.09
C GLN A 19 -5.55 -25.86 3.15
N ARG A 20 -4.33 -26.12 2.63
CA ARG A 20 -4.01 -27.18 1.64
C ARG A 20 -4.78 -27.11 0.31
N ASN A 21 -5.57 -26.06 0.10
CA ASN A 21 -6.31 -25.84 -1.16
C ASN A 21 -5.38 -25.45 -2.32
N ALA A 22 -4.13 -25.07 -2.05
CA ALA A 22 -3.15 -24.83 -3.10
C ALA A 22 -2.95 -26.04 -4.03
N LEU A 23 -3.09 -27.27 -3.52
CA LEU A 23 -2.99 -28.50 -4.32
C LEU A 23 -4.09 -28.58 -5.38
N THR A 24 -5.35 -28.32 -5.01
CA THR A 24 -6.47 -28.42 -5.95
C THR A 24 -6.37 -27.33 -7.02
N THR A 25 -6.06 -26.09 -6.63
CA THR A 25 -5.90 -24.96 -7.56
C THR A 25 -4.79 -25.24 -8.59
N PHE A 26 -3.60 -25.67 -8.15
CA PHE A 26 -2.50 -25.93 -9.07
C PHE A 26 -2.60 -27.27 -9.82
N THR A 27 -3.52 -28.15 -9.41
CA THR A 27 -3.91 -29.32 -10.23
C THR A 27 -4.83 -28.90 -11.37
N LEU A 28 -5.75 -27.95 -11.15
CA LEU A 28 -6.66 -27.44 -12.19
C LEU A 28 -5.96 -26.46 -13.15
N GLU A 29 -5.12 -25.55 -12.65
CA GLU A 29 -4.31 -24.64 -13.47
C GLU A 29 -2.82 -24.76 -13.07
N PRO A 30 -2.01 -25.52 -13.84
CA PRO A 30 -0.62 -25.79 -13.49
C PRO A 30 0.28 -24.54 -13.64
N HIS A 31 -0.14 -23.53 -14.41
CA HIS A 31 0.61 -22.28 -14.54
C HIS A 31 0.41 -21.39 -13.31
N ARG A 32 1.18 -21.64 -12.26
CA ARG A 32 1.06 -20.94 -10.96
C ARG A 32 1.09 -19.42 -11.09
N LEU A 33 1.91 -18.88 -11.99
CA LEU A 33 2.01 -17.43 -12.23
C LEU A 33 0.73 -16.85 -12.84
N ARG A 34 -0.03 -17.61 -13.63
CA ARG A 34 -1.35 -17.17 -14.12
C ARG A 34 -2.35 -17.04 -12.99
N VAL A 35 -2.38 -18.01 -12.07
CA VAL A 35 -3.24 -17.96 -10.87
C VAL A 35 -2.88 -16.75 -10.01
N MET A 36 -1.60 -16.53 -9.74
CA MET A 36 -1.14 -15.38 -8.96
C MET A 36 -1.48 -14.06 -9.66
N GLY A 37 -1.28 -13.97 -10.98
CA GLY A 37 -1.67 -12.80 -11.77
C GLY A 37 -3.17 -12.53 -11.73
N ALA A 38 -4.01 -13.56 -11.85
CA ALA A 38 -5.47 -13.44 -11.73
C ALA A 38 -5.88 -12.93 -10.34
N LYS A 39 -5.25 -13.43 -9.28
CA LYS A 39 -5.45 -12.93 -7.92
C LYS A 39 -5.06 -11.46 -7.79
N LEU A 40 -3.90 -11.08 -8.33
CA LEU A 40 -3.45 -9.70 -8.31
C LEU A 40 -4.48 -8.80 -9.00
N VAL A 41 -4.94 -9.16 -10.20
CA VAL A 41 -5.97 -8.40 -10.93
C VAL A 41 -7.27 -8.30 -10.13
N ALA A 42 -7.76 -9.42 -9.60
CA ALA A 42 -9.02 -9.45 -8.84
C ALA A 42 -8.97 -8.53 -7.62
N VAL A 43 -7.87 -8.57 -6.87
CA VAL A 43 -7.79 -7.77 -5.65
C VAL A 43 -7.37 -6.32 -5.94
N SER A 44 -6.60 -6.05 -7.00
CA SER A 44 -6.39 -4.68 -7.51
C SER A 44 -7.70 -4.04 -7.94
N ALA A 45 -8.60 -4.78 -8.61
CA ALA A 45 -9.93 -4.29 -8.96
C ALA A 45 -10.77 -3.97 -7.71
N LEU A 46 -10.68 -4.80 -6.66
CA LEU A 46 -11.31 -4.52 -5.36
C LEU A 46 -10.72 -3.25 -4.72
N ALA A 47 -9.40 -3.07 -4.75
CA ALA A 47 -8.74 -1.88 -4.22
C ALA A 47 -9.22 -0.61 -4.95
N VAL A 48 -9.29 -0.63 -6.29
CA VAL A 48 -9.83 0.48 -7.07
C VAL A 48 -11.31 0.74 -6.75
N ALA A 49 -12.14 -0.31 -6.66
CA ALA A 49 -13.56 -0.18 -6.34
C ALA A 49 -13.78 0.45 -4.95
N THR A 50 -12.99 0.07 -3.95
CA THR A 50 -13.06 0.65 -2.60
C THR A 50 -12.59 2.10 -2.56
N ILE A 51 -11.57 2.46 -3.35
CA ILE A 51 -11.13 3.86 -3.52
C ILE A 51 -12.25 4.68 -4.16
N LEU A 52 -12.86 4.20 -5.24
CA LEU A 52 -13.99 4.88 -5.89
C LEU A 52 -15.18 5.06 -4.94
N LEU A 53 -15.51 4.02 -4.17
CA LEU A 53 -16.54 4.10 -3.15
C LEU A 53 -16.22 5.17 -2.10
N ALA A 54 -14.96 5.24 -1.63
CA ALA A 54 -14.53 6.26 -0.68
C ALA A 54 -14.65 7.69 -1.26
N PHE A 55 -14.31 7.88 -2.55
CA PHE A 55 -14.51 9.17 -3.22
C PHE A 55 -15.98 9.56 -3.31
N VAL A 56 -16.86 8.64 -3.72
CA VAL A 56 -18.30 8.89 -3.80
C VAL A 56 -18.87 9.25 -2.42
N LEU A 57 -18.51 8.47 -1.39
CA LEU A 57 -18.95 8.75 -0.02
C LEU A 57 -18.42 10.10 0.47
N GLY A 58 -17.15 10.42 0.24
CA GLY A 58 -16.57 11.72 0.59
C GLY A 58 -17.29 12.88 -0.09
N ALA A 59 -17.60 12.76 -1.38
CA ALA A 59 -18.36 13.76 -2.12
C ALA A 59 -19.79 13.94 -1.58
N LEU A 60 -20.48 12.84 -1.28
CA LEU A 60 -21.82 12.87 -0.68
C LEU A 60 -21.80 13.50 0.71
N THR A 61 -20.81 13.17 1.54
CA THR A 61 -20.65 13.75 2.88
C THR A 61 -20.35 15.24 2.81
N ASN A 62 -19.54 15.70 1.84
CA ASN A 62 -19.28 17.13 1.63
C ASN A 62 -20.59 17.89 1.32
N LEU A 63 -21.39 17.36 0.40
CA LEU A 63 -22.71 17.92 0.05
C LEU A 63 -23.65 17.97 1.25
N LEU A 64 -23.76 16.87 2.00
CA LEU A 64 -24.60 16.78 3.20
C LEU A 64 -24.14 17.76 4.28
N CYS A 65 -22.83 17.89 4.50
CA CYS A 65 -22.28 18.80 5.50
C CYS A 65 -22.60 20.26 5.16
N ALA A 66 -22.42 20.67 3.91
CA ALA A 66 -22.78 22.01 3.45
C ALA A 66 -24.29 22.28 3.63
N ALA A 67 -25.14 21.30 3.32
CA ALA A 67 -26.59 21.42 3.47
C ALA A 67 -27.04 21.54 4.94
N VAL A 68 -26.41 20.82 5.87
CA VAL A 68 -26.78 20.82 7.29
C VAL A 68 -26.20 22.01 8.05
N THR A 69 -24.95 22.39 7.76
CA THR A 69 -24.25 23.46 8.50
C THR A 69 -24.45 24.85 7.92
N GLY A 70 -24.92 24.94 6.67
CA GLY A 70 -24.99 26.21 5.93
C GLY A 70 -23.62 26.75 5.50
N ASN A 71 -22.54 25.98 5.73
CA ASN A 71 -21.20 26.34 5.28
C ASN A 71 -21.13 26.30 3.74
N PRO A 72 -20.26 27.12 3.12
CA PRO A 72 -20.07 27.11 1.67
C PRO A 72 -19.57 25.73 1.21
N LEU A 73 -20.13 25.26 0.09
CA LEU A 73 -19.68 24.03 -0.56
C LEU A 73 -18.36 24.32 -1.30
N VAL A 74 -17.26 23.81 -0.76
CA VAL A 74 -15.91 23.97 -1.33
C VAL A 74 -15.44 22.65 -1.95
N TRP A 75 -14.88 22.73 -3.15
CA TRP A 75 -14.27 21.61 -3.89
C TRP A 75 -12.81 21.95 -4.22
N GLU A 76 -11.98 22.10 -3.20
CA GLU A 76 -10.54 22.25 -3.38
C GLU A 76 -9.93 20.84 -3.44
N LEU A 77 -9.79 20.33 -4.67
CA LEU A 77 -9.10 19.07 -4.95
C LEU A 77 -7.98 19.34 -5.94
N ASP A 78 -6.74 19.25 -5.47
CA ASP A 78 -5.61 19.18 -6.39
C ASP A 78 -5.56 17.79 -7.03
N GLY A 79 -5.63 17.75 -8.36
CA GLY A 79 -5.62 16.50 -9.12
C GLY A 79 -4.32 15.71 -8.94
N SER A 80 -3.19 16.39 -8.73
CA SER A 80 -1.91 15.74 -8.49
C SER A 80 -1.87 15.05 -7.13
N GLN A 81 -2.22 15.78 -6.05
CA GLN A 81 -2.35 15.20 -4.71
C GLN A 81 -3.33 14.03 -4.65
N LEU A 82 -4.47 14.14 -5.36
CA LEU A 82 -5.45 13.07 -5.49
C LEU A 82 -4.86 11.84 -6.17
N LEU A 83 -4.15 12.02 -7.28
CA LEU A 83 -3.48 10.93 -8.00
C LEU A 83 -2.47 10.22 -7.09
N TRP A 84 -1.61 10.97 -6.40
CA TRP A 84 -0.62 10.40 -5.49
C TRP A 84 -1.25 9.70 -4.28
N THR A 85 -2.39 10.19 -3.80
CA THR A 85 -3.16 9.51 -2.76
C THR A 85 -3.65 8.13 -3.24
N VAL A 86 -4.15 8.05 -4.47
CA VAL A 86 -4.54 6.77 -5.09
C VAL A 86 -3.33 5.85 -5.27
N ILE A 87 -2.21 6.37 -5.78
CA ILE A 87 -0.97 5.60 -5.96
C ILE A 87 -0.49 5.05 -4.62
N ALA A 88 -0.46 5.85 -3.56
CA ALA A 88 -0.05 5.42 -2.23
C ALA A 88 -0.95 4.30 -1.71
N GLN A 89 -2.27 4.45 -1.84
CA GLN A 89 -3.22 3.43 -1.40
C GLN A 89 -3.04 2.10 -2.15
N LEU A 90 -2.78 2.16 -3.46
CA LEU A 90 -2.46 0.99 -4.28
C LEU A 90 -1.09 0.40 -3.92
N ALA A 91 -0.10 1.22 -3.58
CA ALA A 91 1.23 0.78 -3.17
C ALA A 91 1.19 0.01 -1.84
N PHE A 92 0.46 0.51 -0.83
CA PHE A 92 0.24 -0.23 0.43
C PHE A 92 -0.52 -1.54 0.20
N PHE A 93 -1.54 -1.51 -0.66
CA PHE A 93 -2.25 -2.71 -1.04
C PHE A 93 -1.31 -3.75 -1.71
N ALA A 94 -0.51 -3.30 -2.68
CA ALA A 94 0.45 -4.13 -3.39
C ALA A 94 1.57 -4.64 -2.47
N MET A 95 1.99 -3.84 -1.47
CA MET A 95 2.93 -4.28 -0.43
C MET A 95 2.34 -5.44 0.38
N GLY A 96 1.07 -5.35 0.81
CA GLY A 96 0.39 -6.45 1.48
C GLY A 96 0.41 -7.73 0.65
N TYR A 97 0.02 -7.65 -0.62
CA TYR A 97 0.09 -8.77 -1.56
C TYR A 97 1.53 -9.32 -1.76
N ALA A 98 2.51 -8.43 -1.89
CA ALA A 98 3.91 -8.77 -2.11
C ALA A 98 4.51 -9.51 -0.90
N LEU A 99 4.27 -9.01 0.32
CA LEU A 99 4.68 -9.66 1.56
C LEU A 99 4.00 -11.02 1.75
N ALA A 100 2.73 -11.13 1.34
CA ALA A 100 2.00 -12.39 1.36
C ALA A 100 2.60 -13.43 0.42
N CYS A 101 2.98 -13.02 -0.80
CA CYS A 101 3.71 -13.88 -1.74
C CYS A 101 5.07 -14.32 -1.18
N LEU A 102 5.79 -13.41 -0.53
CA LEU A 102 7.10 -13.67 0.03
C LEU A 102 7.04 -14.66 1.20
N LEU A 103 6.11 -14.45 2.13
CA LEU A 103 6.06 -15.19 3.40
C LEU A 103 5.21 -16.46 3.34
N LEU A 104 4.13 -16.47 2.55
CA LEU A 104 3.15 -17.56 2.48
C LEU A 104 2.56 -17.95 3.86
N ASN A 105 2.52 -16.99 4.79
CA ASN A 105 2.04 -17.16 6.15
C ASN A 105 1.17 -15.95 6.55
N THR A 106 -0.10 -16.19 6.87
CA THR A 106 -1.09 -15.13 7.17
C THR A 106 -0.66 -14.26 8.38
N PRO A 107 -0.51 -14.79 9.62
CA PRO A 107 -0.04 -13.99 10.75
C PRO A 107 1.26 -13.22 10.47
N GLY A 108 2.24 -13.88 9.84
CA GLY A 108 3.54 -13.27 9.55
C GLY A 108 3.44 -12.08 8.59
N ALA A 109 2.68 -12.23 7.50
CA ALA A 109 2.48 -11.17 6.53
C ALA A 109 1.68 -9.99 7.09
N ILE A 110 0.63 -10.27 7.87
CA ILE A 110 -0.14 -9.22 8.54
C ILE A 110 0.73 -8.45 9.55
N ALA A 111 1.47 -9.17 10.40
CA ALA A 111 2.34 -8.56 11.39
C ALA A 111 3.41 -7.68 10.73
N LEU A 112 4.12 -8.21 9.73
CA LEU A 112 5.15 -7.44 9.02
C LEU A 112 4.57 -6.22 8.31
N PHE A 113 3.43 -6.37 7.64
CA PHE A 113 2.76 -5.25 6.98
C PHE A 113 2.45 -4.12 7.96
N TYR A 114 1.85 -4.42 9.12
CA TYR A 114 1.54 -3.39 10.11
C TYR A 114 2.77 -2.83 10.81
N VAL A 115 3.80 -3.65 11.03
CA VAL A 115 5.06 -3.15 11.57
C VAL A 115 5.64 -2.09 10.64
N VAL A 116 5.71 -2.37 9.35
CA VAL A 116 6.30 -1.46 8.35
C VAL A 116 5.39 -0.27 8.06
N ALA A 117 4.09 -0.51 7.82
CA ALA A 117 3.16 0.53 7.38
C ALA A 117 2.70 1.47 8.51
N LEU A 118 2.72 1.02 9.76
CA LEU A 118 2.11 1.73 10.89
C LEU A 118 3.06 1.87 12.08
N VAL A 119 3.61 0.77 12.60
CA VAL A 119 4.37 0.81 13.87
C VAL A 119 5.68 1.56 13.70
N LEU A 120 6.46 1.26 12.66
CA LEU A 120 7.75 1.91 12.42
C LEU A 120 7.60 3.41 12.15
N PRO A 121 6.71 3.89 11.23
CA PRO A 121 6.45 5.31 11.06
C PRO A 121 6.09 6.04 12.35
N LEU A 122 5.19 5.45 13.15
CA LEU A 122 4.65 6.08 14.35
C LEU A 122 5.65 6.09 15.52
N VAL A 123 6.31 4.94 15.76
CA VAL A 123 7.07 4.70 17.00
C VAL A 123 8.57 4.92 16.80
N VAL A 124 9.09 4.75 15.59
CA VAL A 124 10.54 4.78 15.32
C VAL A 124 10.92 5.94 14.41
N TRP A 125 10.32 6.02 13.21
CA TRP A 125 10.70 7.02 12.20
C TRP A 125 10.32 8.42 12.62
N GLY A 126 9.13 8.63 13.20
CA GLY A 126 8.73 9.93 13.74
C GLY A 126 9.77 10.50 14.71
N PRO A 127 10.07 9.82 15.84
CA PRO A 127 11.10 10.29 16.76
C PRO A 127 12.47 10.51 16.10
N LEU A 128 12.92 9.61 15.22
CA LEU A 128 14.20 9.78 14.53
C LEU A 128 14.22 11.02 13.64
N TYR A 129 13.13 11.28 12.90
CA TYR A 129 12.99 12.43 12.02
C TYR A 129 13.09 13.77 12.77
N PHE A 130 12.51 13.84 13.98
CA PHE A 130 12.53 15.06 14.80
C PHE A 130 13.83 15.25 15.60
N ILE A 131 14.53 14.17 15.96
CA ILE A 131 15.71 14.24 16.82
C ILE A 131 17.00 14.37 16.00
N PHE A 132 17.06 13.75 14.82
CA PHE A 132 18.30 13.62 14.05
C PHE A 132 18.16 14.15 12.62
N ASP A 133 19.08 15.03 12.21
CA ASP A 133 19.04 15.61 10.87
C ASP A 133 19.29 14.59 9.76
N TRP A 134 20.17 13.61 9.98
CA TRP A 134 20.44 12.54 9.00
C TRP A 134 19.19 11.72 8.66
N ALA A 135 18.23 11.63 9.59
CA ALA A 135 17.02 10.86 9.38
C ALA A 135 16.15 11.49 8.28
N LYS A 136 16.16 12.82 8.14
CA LYS A 136 15.45 13.55 7.09
C LYS A 136 15.97 13.18 5.69
N ASP A 137 17.28 12.94 5.58
CA ASP A 137 17.92 12.57 4.32
C ASP A 137 17.73 11.09 3.97
N VAL A 138 17.69 10.22 4.98
CA VAL A 138 17.70 8.76 4.80
C VAL A 138 16.29 8.15 4.77
N LEU A 139 15.38 8.60 5.63
CA LEU A 139 14.05 7.99 5.77
C LEU A 139 13.25 7.97 4.46
N PRO A 140 13.26 9.02 3.62
CA PRO A 140 12.56 8.99 2.32
C PRO A 140 13.01 7.87 1.37
N TRP A 141 14.18 7.26 1.59
CA TRP A 141 14.67 6.13 0.80
C TRP A 141 14.30 4.76 1.36
N ILE A 142 13.81 4.71 2.60
CA ILE A 142 13.53 3.47 3.32
C ILE A 142 12.03 3.35 3.60
N ASP A 143 11.40 4.42 4.09
CA ASP A 143 10.02 4.40 4.54
C ASP A 143 9.07 4.96 3.47
N ILE A 144 8.12 4.12 3.05
CA ILE A 144 7.16 4.44 2.00
C ILE A 144 6.21 5.59 2.39
N ASN A 145 5.93 5.80 3.68
CA ASN A 145 5.11 6.94 4.11
C ASN A 145 5.89 8.23 3.90
N THR A 146 7.11 8.32 4.44
CA THR A 146 7.96 9.53 4.28
C THR A 146 8.23 9.89 2.82
N ALA A 147 8.39 8.89 1.94
CA ALA A 147 8.62 9.10 0.52
C ALA A 147 7.40 9.63 -0.25
N LEU A 148 6.19 9.21 0.13
CA LEU A 148 4.96 9.55 -0.59
C LEU A 148 4.26 10.80 -0.03
N THR A 149 4.47 11.16 1.25
CA THR A 149 3.81 12.33 1.88
C THR A 149 4.03 13.64 1.11
N PRO A 150 5.24 14.01 0.65
CA PRO A 150 5.44 15.24 -0.13
C PRO A 150 4.62 15.28 -1.41
N LEU A 151 4.45 14.14 -2.08
CA LEU A 151 3.69 14.03 -3.32
C LEU A 151 2.17 14.07 -3.09
N MET A 152 1.72 13.63 -1.90
CA MET A 152 0.32 13.57 -1.53
C MET A 152 -0.21 14.85 -0.89
N ALA A 153 0.61 15.55 -0.12
CA ALA A 153 0.18 16.67 0.70
C ALA A 153 0.94 17.97 0.42
N GLY A 154 2.03 17.94 -0.35
CA GLY A 154 2.92 19.09 -0.51
C GLY A 154 3.67 19.46 0.77
N THR A 155 3.76 18.52 1.72
CA THR A 155 4.44 18.70 3.00
C THR A 155 5.38 17.55 3.28
N ASP A 156 6.37 17.77 4.13
CA ASP A 156 7.19 16.68 4.66
C ASP A 156 6.43 15.86 5.72
N PHE A 157 7.15 14.94 6.37
CA PHE A 157 6.61 14.12 7.45
C PHE A 157 6.25 14.92 8.71
N ALA A 158 6.89 16.08 8.95
CA ALA A 158 6.58 16.98 10.06
C ALA A 158 5.38 17.90 9.79
N GLY A 159 4.94 17.99 8.52
CA GLY A 159 3.87 18.89 8.09
C GLY A 159 4.38 20.23 7.57
N ASP A 160 5.70 20.40 7.43
CA ASP A 160 6.30 21.59 6.84
C ASP A 160 6.14 21.57 5.32
N ALA A 161 5.84 22.72 4.72
CA ALA A 161 5.64 22.81 3.28
C ALA A 161 6.92 22.45 2.50
N VAL A 162 6.79 21.57 1.51
CA VAL A 162 7.90 21.09 0.67
C VAL A 162 7.62 21.39 -0.79
N VAL A 163 8.62 21.94 -1.47
CA VAL A 163 8.60 22.02 -2.93
C VAL A 163 8.91 20.63 -3.48
N VAL A 164 7.97 20.08 -4.24
CA VAL A 164 8.13 18.77 -4.87
C VAL A 164 9.15 18.88 -6.00
N GLU A 165 10.26 18.16 -5.85
CA GLU A 165 11.35 18.09 -6.81
C GLU A 165 11.48 16.68 -7.42
N THR A 166 12.34 16.53 -8.43
CA THR A 166 12.62 15.24 -9.09
C THR A 166 13.03 14.15 -8.07
N ILE A 167 13.72 14.54 -7.00
CA ILE A 167 14.17 13.61 -5.97
C ILE A 167 13.02 12.90 -5.24
N ASN A 168 11.89 13.58 -5.02
CA ASN A 168 10.74 13.00 -4.32
C ASN A 168 10.10 11.88 -5.16
N TYR A 169 10.04 12.04 -6.48
CA TYR A 169 9.56 11.00 -7.39
C TYR A 169 10.49 9.78 -7.40
N LEU A 170 11.81 10.00 -7.33
CA LEU A 170 12.80 8.93 -7.26
C LEU A 170 12.69 8.16 -5.94
N GLN A 171 12.55 8.87 -4.81
CA GLN A 171 12.35 8.29 -3.48
C GLN A 171 11.07 7.45 -3.42
N ALA A 172 9.95 7.99 -3.93
CA ALA A 172 8.69 7.26 -4.04
C ALA A 172 8.82 6.01 -4.93
N GLY A 173 9.40 6.14 -6.11
CA GLY A 173 9.63 5.00 -7.01
C GLY A 173 10.52 3.92 -6.36
N TRP A 174 11.60 4.34 -5.72
CA TRP A 174 12.53 3.44 -5.03
C TRP A 174 11.87 2.70 -3.86
N THR A 175 11.14 3.40 -2.99
CA THR A 175 10.46 2.77 -1.85
C THR A 175 9.35 1.80 -2.28
N ILE A 176 8.64 2.11 -3.37
CA ILE A 176 7.70 1.16 -3.99
C ILE A 176 8.45 -0.08 -4.50
N VAL A 177 9.60 0.08 -5.17
CA VAL A 177 10.42 -1.07 -5.59
C VAL A 177 10.90 -1.88 -4.38
N LEU A 178 11.37 -1.21 -3.32
CA LEU A 178 11.89 -1.84 -2.11
C LEU A 178 10.83 -2.69 -1.39
N TRP A 179 9.62 -2.16 -1.24
CA TRP A 179 8.56 -2.79 -0.43
C TRP A 179 7.52 -3.57 -1.24
N VAL A 180 7.42 -3.33 -2.54
CA VAL A 180 6.49 -4.04 -3.44
C VAL A 180 7.26 -4.88 -4.45
N GLY A 181 8.15 -4.26 -5.22
CA GLY A 181 8.87 -4.90 -6.33
C GLY A 181 9.75 -6.07 -5.89
N ILE A 182 10.59 -5.86 -4.86
CA ILE A 182 11.50 -6.90 -4.35
C ILE A 182 10.71 -8.04 -3.70
N PRO A 183 9.76 -7.81 -2.76
CA PRO A 183 9.05 -8.92 -2.12
C PRO A 183 8.16 -9.69 -3.10
N VAL A 184 7.53 -9.03 -4.07
CA VAL A 184 6.66 -9.73 -5.04
C VAL A 184 7.48 -10.59 -5.98
N THR A 185 8.61 -10.09 -6.49
CA THR A 185 9.47 -10.85 -7.42
C THR A 185 10.09 -12.07 -6.72
N LEU A 186 10.63 -11.90 -5.51
CA LEU A 186 11.16 -12.99 -4.70
C LEU A 186 10.05 -13.98 -4.29
N GLY A 187 8.87 -13.48 -3.92
CA GLY A 187 7.72 -14.30 -3.57
C GLY A 187 7.20 -15.14 -4.73
N LEU A 188 7.01 -14.54 -5.91
CA LEU A 188 6.60 -15.26 -7.12
C LEU A 188 7.65 -16.30 -7.55
N TRP A 189 8.93 -15.95 -7.47
CA TRP A 189 10.03 -16.90 -7.71
C TRP A 189 9.96 -18.09 -6.75
N ARG A 190 9.76 -17.85 -5.45
CA ARG A 190 9.59 -18.89 -4.44
C ARG A 190 8.37 -19.78 -4.73
N ILE A 191 7.22 -19.19 -5.03
CA ILE A 191 5.97 -19.90 -5.36
C ILE A 191 6.14 -20.80 -6.59
N SER A 192 6.88 -20.32 -7.61
CA SER A 192 7.14 -21.10 -8.82
C SER A 192 7.99 -22.35 -8.56
N ARG A 193 8.82 -22.34 -7.52
CA ARG A 193 9.75 -23.43 -7.17
C ARG A 193 9.28 -24.29 -5.99
N ALA A 194 8.27 -23.88 -5.25
CA ALA A 194 7.83 -24.59 -4.06
C ALA A 194 7.19 -25.95 -4.40
N GLU A 195 7.46 -26.98 -3.61
CA GLU A 195 6.63 -28.18 -3.60
C GLU A 195 5.33 -27.88 -2.89
N VAL A 196 4.20 -28.09 -3.57
CA VAL A 196 2.87 -27.90 -2.98
C VAL A 196 2.57 -29.19 -2.23
N LYS A 197 2.34 -29.10 -0.92
CA LYS A 197 2.10 -30.23 -0.01
C LYS A 197 0.71 -30.17 0.59
#